data_AF-A0A7X7X5C5-F1
#
_entry.id   AF-A0A7X7X5C5-F1
#
_cell.length_a   1.000
_cell.length_b   1.000
_cell.length_c   1.000
_cell.angle_alpha   90.00
_cell.angle_beta   90.00
_cell.angle_gamma   90.00
#
_symmetry.space_group_name_H-M   'P 1'
#
loop_
_entity.id
_entity.type
_entity.pdbx_description
1 polymer ?
#
loop_
_entity_poly.entity_id
_entity_poly.type
_entity_poly.pdbx_seq_one_letter_code
_entity_poly.pdbx_strand_id
1 'polypeptide(L)'
;MVKLSFFGGQNEIGGNKILLEDGDTRLFLDFGQSFTAEGNFFDQPFLSPQNTDDLRLVGAIPDVDGLYKNAGYRTMYDDEGFVGVCGTGEPKKIMAVLVSHAHTDHAGYLGIIRKDMKFYGSKITKTFLGRRRDISEGWMMKYDDDSFTGLDDGETFEVGSAKIKHISVDHSIPGASAFIIEMGGLLIGYTGDLRLHGRRRELTEKFVKEAQNAKLDYLFCEGTRVDDGRTADPELQAEEAHSLHSEEQVASKLETILDRAKGIVIYDASPADMDRMDMVIRIASQKGRNVLIDAKKAYLVHGINLLSGLYPELEKFDNCSLLLSRKKERMPKSETTSKPRKGTDPEKEARKDALREADFNNPDIYIETKYNGRMTFEKDIMTVFEEFPNNCILPRIVWGPALRDKIIKNQDNLLIYTSMGPLSMMHAGKGLKGTYIYGKAEPFNEEMEISFRKLENWIDLFGMELDYAHTSGHANRRDLEYIVNKIAPRWLLPIHTCHAGIFDQFYKSACHWPNRAKVELTKDGPKLIESGI
;
A
#
# COMPACT_ATOMS: atom_id res chain seq x y z
N MET A 1 13.79 -31.89 -4.22
CA MET A 1 13.92 -31.18 -5.51
C MET A 1 12.84 -30.12 -5.51
N VAL A 2 13.17 -28.87 -5.80
CA VAL A 2 12.20 -27.78 -5.65
C VAL A 2 11.50 -27.52 -6.99
N LYS A 3 10.16 -27.57 -7.00
CA LYS A 3 9.35 -27.11 -8.13
C LYS A 3 8.92 -25.68 -7.89
N LEU A 4 8.89 -24.91 -8.97
CA LEU A 4 8.56 -23.49 -9.01
C LEU A 4 7.42 -23.29 -10.00
N SER A 5 6.36 -22.59 -9.58
CA SER A 5 5.28 -22.14 -10.48
C SER A 5 5.10 -20.63 -10.33
N PHE A 6 5.16 -19.91 -11.45
CA PHE A 6 4.86 -18.48 -11.49
C PHE A 6 3.37 -18.27 -11.76
N PHE A 7 2.64 -17.66 -10.84
CA PHE A 7 1.25 -17.26 -11.05
C PHE A 7 1.05 -15.74 -11.17
N GLY A 8 2.13 -14.99 -10.97
CA GLY A 8 2.23 -13.56 -11.20
C GLY A 8 3.61 -13.04 -10.84
N GLY A 9 3.94 -11.84 -11.30
CA GLY A 9 5.25 -11.22 -11.14
C GLY A 9 6.27 -11.62 -12.22
N GLN A 10 5.86 -12.21 -13.34
CA GLN A 10 6.71 -12.38 -14.53
C GLN A 10 6.10 -11.68 -15.73
N ASN A 11 6.90 -10.88 -16.45
CA ASN A 11 6.44 -10.01 -17.54
C ASN A 11 5.29 -9.07 -17.12
N GLU A 12 5.30 -8.66 -15.85
CA GLU A 12 4.39 -7.67 -15.27
C GLU A 12 5.07 -7.03 -14.05
N ILE A 13 4.66 -5.80 -13.72
CA ILE A 13 5.01 -5.13 -12.48
C ILE A 13 3.85 -5.32 -11.51
N GLY A 14 4.16 -5.83 -10.31
CA GLY A 14 3.19 -6.19 -9.30
C GLY A 14 2.54 -7.57 -9.47
N GLY A 15 1.69 -7.93 -8.51
CA GLY A 15 0.93 -9.18 -8.54
C GLY A 15 1.76 -10.41 -8.21
N ASN A 16 2.87 -10.28 -7.46
CA ASN A 16 3.75 -11.39 -7.11
C ASN A 16 2.98 -12.53 -6.44
N LYS A 17 3.06 -13.71 -7.05
CA LYS A 17 2.44 -14.97 -6.60
C LYS A 17 3.29 -16.14 -7.08
N ILE A 18 4.30 -16.50 -6.30
CA ILE A 18 5.27 -17.51 -6.71
C ILE A 18 5.18 -18.72 -5.78
N LEU A 19 4.87 -19.90 -6.33
CA LEU A 19 4.74 -21.13 -5.55
C LEU A 19 6.02 -21.96 -5.60
N LEU A 20 6.57 -22.27 -4.42
CA LEU A 20 7.67 -23.22 -4.21
C LEU A 20 7.14 -24.53 -3.60
N GLU A 21 7.57 -25.67 -4.13
CA GLU A 21 7.16 -27.00 -3.68
C GLU A 21 8.34 -27.98 -3.53
N ASP A 22 8.41 -28.72 -2.43
CA ASP A 22 9.38 -29.80 -2.18
C ASP A 22 8.74 -30.86 -1.26
N GLY A 23 8.43 -32.03 -1.83
CA GLY A 23 7.63 -33.03 -1.14
C GLY A 23 6.25 -32.50 -0.77
N ASP A 24 5.91 -32.55 0.53
CA ASP A 24 4.65 -32.03 1.07
C ASP A 24 4.71 -30.53 1.41
N THR A 25 5.90 -29.92 1.37
CA THR A 25 6.09 -28.51 1.69
C THR A 25 5.70 -27.65 0.49
N ARG A 26 4.73 -26.75 0.67
CA ARG A 26 4.27 -25.81 -0.34
C ARG A 26 4.15 -24.40 0.23
N LEU A 27 4.87 -23.45 -0.35
CA LEU A 27 4.99 -22.07 0.12
C LEU A 27 4.74 -21.09 -1.02
N PHE A 28 3.92 -20.07 -0.76
CA PHE A 28 3.85 -18.91 -1.65
C PHE A 28 4.83 -17.82 -1.20
N LEU A 29 5.49 -17.19 -2.17
CA LEU A 29 6.16 -15.89 -2.01
C LEU A 29 5.19 -14.83 -2.52
N ASP A 30 4.73 -14.00 -1.59
CA ASP A 30 3.65 -13.01 -1.75
C ASP A 30 2.33 -13.60 -2.27
N PHE A 31 1.27 -12.80 -2.16
CA PHE A 31 -0.01 -13.09 -2.77
C PHE A 31 -0.76 -11.79 -3.09
N GLY A 32 -0.21 -11.07 -4.07
CA GLY A 32 -0.59 -9.70 -4.37
C GLY A 32 -1.66 -9.53 -5.44
N GLN A 33 -2.29 -8.35 -5.46
CA GLN A 33 -3.26 -7.96 -6.49
C GLN A 33 -2.57 -7.84 -7.86
N SER A 34 -3.12 -8.46 -8.92
CA SER A 34 -2.59 -8.26 -10.28
C SER A 34 -3.23 -7.02 -10.88
N PHE A 35 -2.47 -5.93 -10.96
CA PHE A 35 -2.93 -4.70 -11.60
C PHE A 35 -3.12 -4.86 -13.10
N THR A 36 -2.27 -5.65 -13.76
CA THR A 36 -2.39 -5.95 -15.19
C THR A 36 -3.68 -6.70 -15.50
N ALA A 37 -3.94 -7.81 -14.80
CA ALA A 37 -5.14 -8.60 -15.06
C ALA A 37 -6.40 -7.81 -14.67
N GLU A 38 -6.42 -7.12 -13.53
CA GLU A 38 -7.61 -6.35 -13.16
C GLU A 38 -7.84 -5.13 -14.07
N GLY A 39 -6.79 -4.37 -14.41
CA GLY A 39 -6.89 -3.18 -15.25
C GLY A 39 -7.39 -3.47 -16.68
N ASN A 40 -7.17 -4.69 -17.18
CA ASN A 40 -7.71 -5.10 -18.48
C ASN A 40 -9.24 -5.29 -18.50
N PHE A 41 -9.88 -5.50 -17.34
CA PHE A 41 -11.29 -5.92 -17.28
C PHE A 41 -12.18 -5.11 -16.33
N PHE A 42 -11.61 -4.45 -15.32
CA PHE A 42 -12.35 -3.74 -14.27
C PHE A 42 -12.13 -2.23 -14.35
N ASP A 43 -13.17 -1.45 -14.03
CA ASP A 43 -13.15 0.02 -13.94
C ASP A 43 -13.71 0.43 -12.57
N GLN A 44 -12.83 0.59 -11.59
CA GLN A 44 -13.21 0.80 -10.20
C GLN A 44 -13.77 2.23 -9.98
N PRO A 45 -14.93 2.42 -9.33
CA PRO A 45 -15.74 1.43 -8.60
C PRO A 45 -16.96 0.90 -9.38
N PHE A 46 -17.10 1.23 -10.67
CA PHE A 46 -18.30 0.94 -11.46
C PHE A 46 -18.36 -0.53 -11.89
N LEU A 47 -17.22 -1.11 -12.22
CA LEU A 47 -17.05 -2.52 -12.57
C LEU A 47 -15.88 -3.09 -11.77
N SER A 48 -16.21 -3.94 -10.80
CA SER A 48 -15.26 -4.47 -9.81
C SER A 48 -15.51 -5.96 -9.59
N PRO A 49 -14.50 -6.77 -9.23
CA PRO A 49 -14.71 -8.17 -8.86
C PRO A 49 -15.59 -8.24 -7.61
N GLN A 50 -16.68 -8.99 -7.71
CA GLN A 50 -17.65 -9.19 -6.62
C GLN A 50 -17.29 -10.41 -5.78
N ASN A 51 -16.57 -11.37 -6.37
CA ASN A 51 -16.19 -12.63 -5.74
C ASN A 51 -14.87 -13.18 -6.31
N THR A 52 -14.41 -14.31 -5.76
CA THR A 52 -13.15 -14.96 -6.19
C THR A 52 -13.24 -15.60 -7.57
N ASP A 53 -14.42 -16.02 -8.02
CA ASP A 53 -14.60 -16.59 -9.37
C ASP A 53 -14.44 -15.52 -10.45
N ASP A 54 -14.85 -14.28 -10.19
CA ASP A 54 -14.61 -13.15 -11.11
C ASP A 54 -13.11 -12.91 -11.31
N LEU A 55 -12.32 -12.99 -10.23
CA LEU A 55 -10.85 -12.88 -10.29
C LEU A 55 -10.20 -14.05 -11.03
N ARG A 56 -10.72 -15.28 -10.86
CA ARG A 56 -10.26 -16.46 -11.61
C ARG A 56 -10.57 -16.33 -13.10
N LEU A 57 -11.77 -15.84 -13.43
CA LEU A 57 -12.25 -15.68 -14.80
C LEU A 57 -11.32 -14.78 -15.62
N VAL A 58 -10.86 -13.67 -15.04
CA VAL A 58 -9.93 -12.74 -15.69
C VAL A 58 -8.46 -13.14 -15.56
N GLY A 59 -8.17 -14.26 -14.88
CA GLY A 59 -6.82 -14.77 -14.69
C GLY A 59 -5.98 -14.00 -13.66
N ALA A 60 -6.59 -13.18 -12.81
CA ALA A 60 -5.88 -12.39 -11.79
C ALA A 60 -5.37 -13.27 -10.62
N ILE A 61 -6.01 -14.40 -10.38
CA ILE A 61 -5.61 -15.40 -9.39
C ILE A 61 -5.55 -16.81 -10.00
N PRO A 62 -4.66 -17.69 -9.53
CA PRO A 62 -4.50 -19.02 -10.10
C PRO A 62 -5.57 -20.01 -9.62
N ASP A 63 -5.78 -21.09 -10.36
CA ASP A 63 -6.60 -22.21 -9.87
C ASP A 63 -5.72 -23.17 -9.06
N VAL A 64 -5.84 -23.12 -7.72
CA VAL A 64 -5.02 -23.89 -6.79
C VAL A 64 -5.90 -24.50 -5.71
N ASP A 65 -6.01 -25.82 -5.77
CA ASP A 65 -6.78 -26.62 -4.82
C ASP A 65 -6.42 -26.32 -3.36
N GLY A 66 -7.44 -26.12 -2.54
CA GLY A 66 -7.33 -25.98 -1.11
C GLY A 66 -6.67 -24.68 -0.64
N LEU A 67 -6.43 -23.70 -1.52
CA LEU A 67 -5.86 -22.38 -1.19
C LEU A 67 -6.90 -21.39 -0.67
N TYR A 68 -8.07 -21.34 -1.31
CA TYR A 68 -9.03 -20.25 -1.13
C TYR A 68 -10.03 -20.51 0.00
N LYS A 69 -10.64 -19.42 0.51
CA LYS A 69 -11.82 -19.51 1.38
C LYS A 69 -12.91 -20.31 0.66
N ASN A 70 -13.52 -21.25 1.38
CA ASN A 70 -14.57 -22.12 0.87
C ASN A 70 -14.16 -22.99 -0.34
N ALA A 71 -12.86 -23.27 -0.53
CA ALA A 71 -12.40 -24.20 -1.55
C ALA A 71 -13.14 -25.55 -1.46
N GLY A 72 -13.61 -26.07 -2.61
CA GLY A 72 -14.45 -27.26 -2.70
C GLY A 72 -15.96 -27.04 -2.53
N TYR A 73 -16.40 -25.84 -2.13
CA TYR A 73 -17.82 -25.48 -2.06
C TYR A 73 -18.24 -24.59 -3.24
N ARG A 74 -19.47 -24.77 -3.72
CA ARG A 74 -20.06 -23.96 -4.80
C ARG A 74 -21.47 -23.53 -4.45
N THR A 75 -21.85 -22.34 -4.91
CA THR A 75 -23.24 -21.89 -4.88
C THR A 75 -24.04 -22.64 -5.94
N MET A 76 -25.21 -23.14 -5.58
CA MET A 76 -26.17 -23.77 -6.48
C MET A 76 -27.43 -22.92 -6.54
N TYR A 77 -28.04 -22.89 -7.71
CA TYR A 77 -29.35 -22.29 -7.95
C TYR A 77 -30.26 -23.39 -8.48
N ASP A 78 -31.49 -23.47 -7.99
CA ASP A 78 -32.51 -24.27 -8.65
C ASP A 78 -33.27 -23.44 -9.71
N ASP A 79 -34.21 -24.10 -10.41
CA ASP A 79 -34.99 -23.47 -11.47
C ASP A 79 -35.92 -22.35 -10.98
N GLU A 80 -36.15 -22.25 -9.66
CA GLU A 80 -36.95 -21.20 -9.02
C GLU A 80 -36.08 -20.05 -8.46
N GLY A 81 -34.75 -20.18 -8.58
CA GLY A 81 -33.78 -19.19 -8.10
C GLY A 81 -33.46 -19.31 -6.61
N PHE A 82 -33.81 -20.41 -5.94
CA PHE A 82 -33.38 -20.67 -4.58
C PHE A 82 -31.88 -20.92 -4.52
N VAL A 83 -31.21 -20.31 -3.53
CA VAL A 83 -29.75 -20.36 -3.38
C VAL A 83 -29.36 -21.40 -2.34
N GLY A 84 -28.58 -22.41 -2.76
CA GLY A 84 -27.97 -23.41 -1.89
C GLY A 84 -26.44 -23.41 -1.98
N VAL A 85 -25.78 -24.15 -1.09
CA VAL A 85 -24.34 -24.44 -1.17
C VAL A 85 -24.15 -25.96 -1.27
N CYS A 86 -23.37 -26.42 -2.24
CA CYS A 86 -23.03 -27.83 -2.42
C CYS A 86 -21.51 -28.05 -2.48
N GLY A 87 -21.10 -29.31 -2.51
CA GLY A 87 -19.69 -29.71 -2.60
C GLY A 87 -19.12 -30.16 -1.25
N THR A 88 -17.85 -30.58 -1.29
CA THR A 88 -17.09 -31.02 -0.13
C THR A 88 -15.84 -30.18 -0.03
N GLY A 89 -15.56 -29.64 1.15
CA GLY A 89 -14.41 -28.77 1.37
C GLY A 89 -13.09 -29.45 0.99
N GLU A 90 -12.23 -28.70 0.31
CA GLU A 90 -10.91 -29.18 -0.09
C GLU A 90 -9.91 -29.13 1.07
N PRO A 91 -9.07 -30.19 1.22
CA PRO A 91 -8.04 -30.21 2.24
C PRO A 91 -6.98 -29.13 1.97
N LYS A 92 -6.38 -28.61 3.05
CA LYS A 92 -5.31 -27.63 2.95
C LYS A 92 -4.07 -28.25 2.31
N LYS A 93 -3.70 -27.77 1.12
CA LYS A 93 -2.51 -28.23 0.38
C LYS A 93 -1.30 -27.30 0.50
N ILE A 94 -1.54 -26.01 0.73
CA ILE A 94 -0.52 -24.98 0.91
C ILE A 94 -0.24 -24.83 2.41
N MET A 95 1.02 -24.65 2.80
CA MET A 95 1.39 -24.54 4.22
C MET A 95 1.40 -23.10 4.71
N ALA A 96 1.96 -22.18 3.92
CA ALA A 96 2.07 -20.78 4.28
C ALA A 96 2.26 -19.85 3.08
N VAL A 97 2.08 -18.54 3.34
CA VAL A 97 2.49 -17.44 2.45
C VAL A 97 3.56 -16.61 3.17
N LEU A 98 4.69 -16.36 2.52
CA LEU A 98 5.67 -15.39 2.95
C LEU A 98 5.32 -14.04 2.33
N VAL A 99 5.10 -13.02 3.16
CA VAL A 99 4.68 -11.68 2.75
C VAL A 99 5.86 -10.74 2.92
N SER A 100 6.40 -10.24 1.80
CA SER A 100 7.53 -9.32 1.81
C SER A 100 7.15 -7.98 2.43
N HIS A 101 6.04 -7.38 2.01
CA HIS A 101 5.62 -6.08 2.50
C HIS A 101 4.12 -5.80 2.24
N ALA A 102 3.65 -4.65 2.71
CA ALA A 102 2.22 -4.32 2.79
C ALA A 102 1.65 -3.55 1.57
N HIS A 103 2.39 -3.46 0.46
CA HIS A 103 1.79 -2.98 -0.79
C HIS A 103 0.79 -3.99 -1.37
N THR A 104 -0.16 -3.47 -2.14
CA THR A 104 -1.32 -4.24 -2.63
C THR A 104 -0.93 -5.28 -3.68
N ASP A 105 0.07 -5.00 -4.48
CA ASP A 105 0.72 -5.93 -5.41
C ASP A 105 1.53 -7.06 -4.76
N HIS A 106 1.65 -7.08 -3.43
CA HIS A 106 2.28 -8.17 -2.67
C HIS A 106 1.33 -8.84 -1.67
N ALA A 107 0.40 -8.08 -1.09
CA ALA A 107 -0.52 -8.57 -0.05
C ALA A 107 -2.01 -8.47 -0.43
N GLY A 108 -2.33 -7.90 -1.60
CA GLY A 108 -3.67 -7.49 -2.07
C GLY A 108 -4.77 -8.54 -2.01
N TYR A 109 -4.39 -9.82 -2.07
CA TYR A 109 -5.30 -10.95 -2.08
C TYR A 109 -5.22 -11.82 -0.82
N LEU A 110 -4.53 -11.41 0.24
CA LEU A 110 -4.48 -12.22 1.47
C LEU A 110 -5.88 -12.51 2.05
N GLY A 111 -6.83 -11.60 1.86
CA GLY A 111 -8.21 -11.75 2.31
C GLY A 111 -9.04 -12.78 1.56
N ILE A 112 -8.56 -13.36 0.46
CA ILE A 112 -9.27 -14.43 -0.26
C ILE A 112 -8.75 -15.83 0.10
N ILE A 113 -7.60 -15.91 0.77
CA ILE A 113 -6.98 -17.15 1.23
C ILE A 113 -7.71 -17.68 2.48
N ARG A 114 -7.79 -19.01 2.61
CA ARG A 114 -8.39 -19.69 3.77
C ARG A 114 -7.78 -19.24 5.11
N LYS A 115 -8.61 -19.15 6.14
CA LYS A 115 -8.25 -18.61 7.47
C LYS A 115 -7.27 -19.47 8.27
N ASP A 116 -7.21 -20.78 8.02
CA ASP A 116 -6.29 -21.72 8.67
C ASP A 116 -4.92 -21.81 7.99
N MET A 117 -4.65 -20.95 7.00
CA MET A 117 -3.32 -20.69 6.44
C MET A 117 -2.52 -19.78 7.36
N LYS A 118 -1.19 -19.94 7.40
CA LYS A 118 -0.30 -19.00 8.09
C LYS A 118 0.36 -18.04 7.10
N PHE A 119 0.42 -16.77 7.48
CA PHE A 119 1.19 -15.74 6.78
C PHE A 119 2.39 -15.36 7.64
N TYR A 120 3.54 -15.13 7.02
CA TYR A 120 4.76 -14.75 7.70
C TYR A 120 5.34 -13.50 7.04
N GLY A 121 5.65 -12.49 7.83
CA GLY A 121 6.25 -11.24 7.37
C GLY A 121 6.68 -10.42 8.58
N SER A 122 7.31 -9.26 8.39
CA SER A 122 7.75 -8.46 9.53
C SER A 122 6.59 -8.07 10.45
N LYS A 123 6.88 -7.85 11.74
CA LYS A 123 5.90 -7.29 12.70
C LYS A 123 5.29 -5.98 12.20
N ILE A 124 6.09 -5.16 11.54
CA ILE A 124 5.67 -3.89 10.96
C ILE A 124 4.67 -4.13 9.83
N THR A 125 4.95 -5.04 8.90
CA THR A 125 4.04 -5.42 7.80
C THR A 125 2.71 -5.94 8.34
N LYS A 126 2.74 -6.84 9.34
CA LYS A 126 1.53 -7.34 10.01
C LYS A 126 0.67 -6.17 10.53
N THR A 127 1.28 -5.27 11.29
CA THR A 127 0.57 -4.14 11.88
C THR A 127 0.04 -3.18 10.83
N PHE A 128 0.84 -2.84 9.82
CA PHE A 128 0.40 -1.95 8.74
C PHE A 128 -0.82 -2.54 8.01
N LEU A 129 -0.78 -3.82 7.65
CA LEU A 129 -1.88 -4.51 6.97
C LEU A 129 -3.14 -4.57 7.84
N GLY A 130 -2.99 -4.84 9.14
CA GLY A 130 -4.09 -4.80 10.11
C GLY A 130 -4.78 -3.43 10.12
N ARG A 131 -4.01 -2.34 10.19
CA ARG A 131 -4.57 -0.97 10.15
C ARG A 131 -5.16 -0.60 8.81
N ARG A 132 -4.54 -1.03 7.71
CA ARG A 132 -5.04 -0.79 6.35
C ARG A 132 -6.40 -1.47 6.16
N ARG A 133 -6.61 -2.65 6.73
CA ARG A 133 -7.89 -3.37 6.73
C ARG A 133 -8.98 -2.58 7.45
N ASP A 134 -8.68 -1.96 8.60
CA ASP A 134 -9.68 -1.22 9.38
C ASP A 134 -10.18 0.05 8.66
N ILE A 135 -9.37 0.61 7.75
CA ILE A 135 -9.71 1.80 6.95
C ILE A 135 -10.17 1.46 5.51
N SER A 136 -10.17 0.19 5.13
CA SER A 136 -10.54 -0.30 3.81
C SER A 136 -11.85 -1.10 3.86
N GLU A 137 -12.74 -0.87 2.90
CA GLU A 137 -13.99 -1.62 2.80
C GLU A 137 -13.85 -2.89 1.94
N GLY A 138 -12.75 -3.03 1.19
CA GLY A 138 -12.53 -4.10 0.20
C GLY A 138 -12.37 -5.49 0.82
N TRP A 139 -13.09 -6.48 0.27
CA TRP A 139 -13.11 -7.86 0.77
C TRP A 139 -11.80 -8.63 0.51
N MET A 140 -11.07 -8.28 -0.56
CA MET A 140 -9.83 -8.94 -1.00
C MET A 140 -8.69 -8.85 0.03
N MET A 141 -8.72 -7.84 0.90
CA MET A 141 -7.72 -7.59 1.96
C MET A 141 -8.20 -7.98 3.36
N LYS A 142 -9.43 -8.50 3.52
CA LYS A 142 -9.99 -8.88 4.83
C LYS A 142 -9.55 -10.29 5.23
N TYR A 143 -8.28 -10.43 5.56
CA TYR A 143 -7.72 -11.63 6.16
C TYR A 143 -7.86 -11.64 7.68
N ASP A 144 -7.69 -12.83 8.28
CA ASP A 144 -7.74 -13.04 9.73
C ASP A 144 -6.39 -12.70 10.37
N ASP A 145 -6.36 -11.79 11.35
CA ASP A 145 -5.09 -11.30 11.92
C ASP A 145 -4.33 -12.39 12.70
N ASP A 146 -5.05 -13.38 13.23
CA ASP A 146 -4.48 -14.52 13.95
C ASP A 146 -3.73 -15.50 13.01
N SER A 147 -3.99 -15.39 11.71
CA SER A 147 -3.26 -16.11 10.66
C SER A 147 -1.89 -15.51 10.39
N PHE A 148 -1.65 -14.24 10.73
CA PHE A 148 -0.40 -13.54 10.42
C PHE A 148 0.59 -13.60 11.60
N THR A 149 1.75 -14.19 11.36
CA THR A 149 2.89 -14.22 12.28
C THR A 149 3.86 -13.08 11.93
N GLY A 150 4.05 -12.15 12.87
CA GLY A 150 4.99 -11.05 12.73
C GLY A 150 6.39 -11.44 13.20
N LEU A 151 7.39 -11.28 12.33
CA LEU A 151 8.78 -11.69 12.54
C LEU A 151 9.68 -10.51 12.91
N ASP A 152 10.70 -10.77 13.72
CA ASP A 152 11.82 -9.85 13.97
C ASP A 152 12.88 -9.95 12.87
N ASP A 153 13.63 -8.87 12.64
CA ASP A 153 14.73 -8.85 11.67
C ASP A 153 15.81 -9.90 12.03
N GLY A 154 16.16 -10.76 11.07
CA GLY A 154 17.11 -11.86 11.26
C GLY A 154 16.50 -13.14 11.84
N GLU A 155 15.22 -13.14 12.21
CA GLU A 155 14.53 -14.32 12.74
C GLU A 155 14.55 -15.48 11.74
N THR A 156 14.75 -16.70 12.26
CA THR A 156 14.72 -17.93 11.48
C THR A 156 13.62 -18.84 12.00
N PHE A 157 12.84 -19.42 11.09
CA PHE A 157 11.71 -20.29 11.39
C PHE A 157 11.60 -21.41 10.36
N GLU A 158 10.75 -22.40 10.64
CA GLU A 158 10.53 -23.55 9.79
C GLU A 158 9.07 -23.66 9.34
N VAL A 159 8.86 -24.02 8.09
CA VAL A 159 7.55 -24.39 7.54
C VAL A 159 7.72 -25.66 6.72
N GLY A 160 7.20 -26.78 7.24
CA GLY A 160 7.46 -28.09 6.64
C GLY A 160 8.95 -28.41 6.67
N SER A 161 9.51 -28.74 5.50
CA SER A 161 10.94 -28.99 5.28
C SER A 161 11.75 -27.72 4.99
N ALA A 162 11.11 -26.56 4.85
CA ALA A 162 11.80 -25.32 4.53
C ALA A 162 12.25 -24.58 5.81
N LYS A 163 13.52 -24.19 5.84
CA LYS A 163 14.08 -23.31 6.87
C LYS A 163 14.26 -21.92 6.28
N ILE A 164 13.62 -20.92 6.89
CA ILE A 164 13.47 -19.59 6.31
C ILE A 164 14.06 -18.56 7.27
N LYS A 165 14.88 -17.66 6.74
CA LYS A 165 15.39 -16.49 7.46
C LYS A 165 14.74 -15.22 6.90
N HIS A 166 14.11 -14.46 7.78
CA HIS A 166 13.58 -13.13 7.49
C HIS A 166 14.69 -12.07 7.64
N ILE A 167 14.78 -11.15 6.69
CA ILE A 167 15.74 -10.04 6.71
C ILE A 167 15.03 -8.78 6.25
N SER A 168 15.10 -7.70 7.03
CA SER A 168 14.52 -6.42 6.63
C SER A 168 15.31 -5.76 5.48
N VAL A 169 14.61 -5.08 4.57
CA VAL A 169 15.19 -4.30 3.46
C VAL A 169 14.60 -2.89 3.42
N ASP A 170 15.28 -1.95 2.76
CA ASP A 170 14.77 -0.60 2.49
C ASP A 170 13.80 -0.63 1.32
N HIS A 171 12.65 0.02 1.48
CA HIS A 171 11.64 0.21 0.45
C HIS A 171 10.79 1.45 0.81
N SER A 172 9.81 1.83 -0.01
CA SER A 172 8.96 3.00 0.25
C SER A 172 7.88 2.77 1.33
N ILE A 173 7.75 1.56 1.86
CA ILE A 173 6.85 1.24 2.98
C ILE A 173 7.65 0.55 4.08
N PRO A 174 7.43 0.90 5.37
CA PRO A 174 8.19 0.30 6.45
C PRO A 174 7.86 -1.18 6.60
N GLY A 175 8.84 -1.96 7.05
CA GLY A 175 8.68 -3.39 7.30
C GLY A 175 8.88 -4.28 6.07
N ALA A 176 9.40 -3.75 4.98
CA ALA A 176 9.75 -4.55 3.82
C ALA A 176 10.81 -5.61 4.13
N SER A 177 10.60 -6.80 3.58
CA SER A 177 11.34 -8.01 3.92
C SER A 177 11.84 -8.73 2.68
N ALA A 178 13.09 -9.17 2.76
CA ALA A 178 13.65 -10.24 1.95
C ALA A 178 13.69 -11.55 2.74
N PHE A 179 13.80 -12.67 2.03
CA PHE A 179 13.90 -14.01 2.64
C PHE A 179 15.09 -14.79 2.07
N ILE A 180 15.77 -15.54 2.93
CA ILE A 180 16.69 -16.62 2.53
C ILE A 180 16.03 -17.94 2.95
N ILE A 181 15.82 -18.82 1.98
CA ILE A 181 15.04 -20.05 2.12
C ILE A 181 15.94 -21.24 1.79
N GLU A 182 16.13 -22.11 2.77
CA GLU A 182 16.74 -23.42 2.58
C GLU A 182 15.63 -24.46 2.37
N MET A 183 15.56 -25.04 1.17
CA MET A 183 14.48 -25.98 0.79
C MET A 183 14.98 -26.94 -0.29
N GLY A 184 14.68 -28.24 -0.17
CA GLY A 184 15.08 -29.25 -1.16
C GLY A 184 16.59 -29.33 -1.43
N GLY A 185 17.42 -28.94 -0.46
CA GLY A 185 18.88 -28.86 -0.58
C GLY A 185 19.40 -27.61 -1.30
N LEU A 186 18.53 -26.65 -1.63
CA LEU A 186 18.87 -25.38 -2.28
C LEU A 186 18.82 -24.21 -1.30
N LEU A 187 19.65 -23.20 -1.53
CA LEU A 187 19.56 -21.89 -0.89
C LEU A 187 19.00 -20.87 -1.87
N ILE A 188 17.81 -20.36 -1.57
CA ILE A 188 17.03 -19.47 -2.43
C ILE A 188 16.89 -18.11 -1.73
N GLY A 189 17.32 -17.03 -2.37
CA GLY A 189 17.00 -15.68 -1.95
C GLY A 189 15.75 -15.15 -2.65
N TYR A 190 14.92 -14.42 -1.93
CA TYR A 190 13.81 -13.63 -2.47
C TYR A 190 13.95 -12.20 -1.97
N THR A 191 14.10 -11.24 -2.89
CA THR A 191 14.33 -9.84 -2.52
C THR A 191 13.08 -9.16 -1.94
N GLY A 192 11.89 -9.62 -2.30
CA GLY A 192 10.73 -8.73 -2.31
C GLY A 192 11.03 -7.51 -3.17
N ASP A 193 10.51 -6.36 -2.78
CA ASP A 193 10.92 -5.08 -3.35
C ASP A 193 11.91 -4.39 -2.44
N LEU A 194 12.91 -3.74 -3.04
CA LEU A 194 13.98 -3.10 -2.29
C LEU A 194 14.54 -1.87 -3.00
N ARG A 195 15.29 -1.04 -2.28
CA ARG A 195 16.09 0.06 -2.84
C ARG A 195 17.39 0.28 -2.06
N LEU A 196 18.27 1.12 -2.60
CA LEU A 196 19.52 1.56 -1.96
C LEU A 196 19.62 3.10 -1.78
N HIS A 197 18.55 3.81 -2.14
CA HIS A 197 18.49 5.27 -2.13
C HIS A 197 17.39 5.82 -1.20
N GLY A 198 16.90 5.00 -0.28
CA GLY A 198 16.09 5.45 0.84
C GLY A 198 16.91 5.76 2.08
N ARG A 199 16.23 6.24 3.12
CA ARG A 199 16.84 6.58 4.42
C ARG A 199 17.41 5.37 5.17
N ARG A 200 16.99 4.15 4.78
CA ARG A 200 17.27 2.90 5.48
C ARG A 200 18.10 1.93 4.66
N ARG A 201 18.87 2.45 3.69
CA ARG A 201 19.70 1.68 2.75
C ARG A 201 20.57 0.60 3.43
N GLU A 202 20.96 0.80 4.68
CA GLU A 202 21.72 -0.15 5.49
C GLU A 202 21.01 -1.49 5.69
N LEU A 203 19.66 -1.51 5.69
CA LEU A 203 18.86 -2.73 5.74
C LEU A 203 19.06 -3.58 4.47
N THR A 204 18.96 -2.94 3.29
CA THR A 204 19.24 -3.61 2.01
C THR A 204 20.70 -4.04 1.92
N GLU A 205 21.66 -3.21 2.37
CA GLU A 205 23.08 -3.59 2.40
C GLU A 205 23.35 -4.79 3.31
N LYS A 206 22.65 -4.90 4.46
CA LYS A 206 22.69 -6.07 5.33
C LYS A 206 22.20 -7.31 4.60
N PHE A 207 21.04 -7.24 3.92
CA PHE A 207 20.53 -8.34 3.11
C PHE A 207 21.56 -8.78 2.04
N VAL A 208 22.10 -7.83 1.27
CA VAL A 208 23.12 -8.10 0.24
C VAL A 208 24.31 -8.86 0.82
N LYS A 209 24.81 -8.43 1.98
CA LYS A 209 25.94 -9.08 2.67
C LYS A 209 25.59 -10.49 3.15
N GLU A 210 24.41 -10.68 3.73
CA GLU A 210 23.98 -12.00 4.20
C GLU A 210 23.74 -12.97 3.05
N ALA A 211 23.09 -12.53 1.97
CA ALA A 211 22.88 -13.30 0.76
C ALA A 211 24.22 -13.68 0.08
N GLN A 212 25.17 -12.75 0.01
CA GLN A 212 26.52 -13.02 -0.48
C GLN A 212 27.20 -14.12 0.37
N ASN A 213 27.13 -14.02 1.70
CA ASN A 213 27.74 -15.01 2.60
C ASN A 213 27.07 -16.39 2.51
N ALA A 214 25.77 -16.42 2.27
CA ALA A 214 25.00 -17.66 2.12
C ALA A 214 25.36 -18.43 0.84
N LYS A 215 25.95 -17.76 -0.17
CA LYS A 215 26.28 -18.34 -1.48
C LYS A 215 25.05 -18.98 -2.14
N LEU A 216 24.07 -18.14 -2.43
CA LEU A 216 22.77 -18.56 -2.95
C LEU A 216 22.89 -19.36 -4.25
N ASP A 217 22.10 -20.43 -4.36
CA ASP A 217 21.92 -21.14 -5.62
C ASP A 217 21.02 -20.32 -6.55
N TYR A 218 19.97 -19.71 -6.01
CA TYR A 218 18.97 -18.95 -6.75
C TYR A 218 18.69 -17.62 -6.06
N LEU A 219 18.53 -16.55 -6.82
CA LEU A 219 18.02 -15.26 -6.34
C LEU A 219 16.84 -14.83 -7.20
N PHE A 220 15.67 -14.71 -6.58
CA PHE A 220 14.50 -14.07 -7.15
C PHE A 220 14.62 -12.57 -6.85
N CYS A 221 14.85 -11.78 -7.88
CA CYS A 221 15.18 -10.35 -7.76
C CYS A 221 14.12 -9.51 -8.46
N GLU A 222 13.59 -8.51 -7.76
CA GLU A 222 12.76 -7.47 -8.40
C GLU A 222 13.55 -6.76 -9.51
N GLY A 223 12.83 -6.25 -10.51
CA GLY A 223 13.44 -5.60 -11.66
C GLY A 223 12.60 -4.45 -12.19
N THR A 224 11.84 -3.80 -11.32
CA THR A 224 10.83 -2.80 -11.69
C THR A 224 11.45 -1.70 -12.56
N ARG A 225 12.64 -1.23 -12.12
CA ARG A 225 13.41 -0.17 -12.78
C ARG A 225 14.74 -0.67 -13.34
N VAL A 226 14.75 -1.90 -13.86
CA VAL A 226 15.93 -2.45 -14.55
C VAL A 226 16.22 -1.74 -15.87
N ASP A 227 15.19 -1.17 -16.48
CA ASP A 227 15.33 -0.37 -17.68
C ASP A 227 15.76 1.06 -17.34
N ASP A 228 16.81 1.56 -17.99
CA ASP A 228 17.36 2.90 -17.79
C ASP A 228 16.92 3.89 -18.88
N GLY A 229 15.74 3.69 -19.47
CA GLY A 229 15.19 4.55 -20.52
C GLY A 229 15.91 4.44 -21.87
N ARG A 230 16.78 3.43 -22.04
CA ARG A 230 17.37 3.09 -23.35
C ARG A 230 16.41 2.31 -24.22
N THR A 231 15.40 1.69 -23.62
CA THR A 231 14.27 1.18 -24.37
C THR A 231 13.30 2.32 -24.68
N ALA A 232 12.53 2.13 -25.74
CA ALA A 232 11.51 3.07 -26.17
C ALA A 232 10.20 2.90 -25.37
N ASP A 233 10.24 2.36 -24.15
CA ASP A 233 9.06 2.19 -23.31
C ASP A 233 8.64 3.56 -22.74
N PRO A 234 7.52 4.14 -23.21
CA PRO A 234 7.07 5.45 -22.75
C PRO A 234 6.65 5.44 -21.27
N GLU A 235 6.21 4.29 -20.75
CA GLU A 235 5.70 4.13 -19.38
C GLU A 235 6.83 4.40 -18.36
N LEU A 236 7.98 3.74 -18.56
CA LEU A 236 9.14 3.89 -17.68
C LEU A 236 9.85 5.25 -17.84
N GLN A 237 9.86 5.81 -19.05
CA GLN A 237 10.42 7.15 -19.28
C GLN A 237 9.61 8.24 -18.55
N ALA A 238 8.29 8.09 -18.49
CA ALA A 238 7.45 8.98 -17.69
C ALA A 238 7.77 8.85 -16.19
N GLU A 239 7.92 7.63 -15.65
CA GLU A 239 8.27 7.44 -14.23
C GLU A 239 9.58 8.16 -13.83
N GLU A 240 10.54 8.30 -14.74
CA GLU A 240 11.85 8.92 -14.47
C GLU A 240 11.92 10.44 -14.67
N ALA A 241 10.98 11.09 -15.37
CA ALA A 241 11.15 12.48 -15.83
C ALA A 241 11.30 13.52 -14.69
N HIS A 242 10.64 13.30 -13.55
CA HIS A 242 10.70 14.15 -12.35
C HIS A 242 11.04 13.36 -11.08
N SER A 243 11.40 12.09 -11.19
CA SER A 243 11.84 11.28 -10.06
C SER A 243 13.27 11.64 -9.66
N LEU A 244 13.45 12.02 -8.40
CA LEU A 244 14.75 12.30 -7.80
C LEU A 244 15.48 10.99 -7.52
N HIS A 245 16.81 11.05 -7.36
CA HIS A 245 17.63 9.85 -7.22
C HIS A 245 17.76 9.33 -5.78
N SER A 246 17.31 10.10 -4.78
CA SER A 246 17.30 9.66 -3.37
C SER A 246 16.34 10.46 -2.49
N GLU A 247 16.03 9.91 -1.31
CA GLU A 247 15.25 10.60 -0.27
C GLU A 247 15.92 11.90 0.21
N GLU A 248 17.25 11.99 0.21
CA GLU A 248 17.99 13.22 0.56
C GLU A 248 17.81 14.32 -0.49
N GLN A 249 17.72 13.94 -1.77
CA GLN A 249 17.41 14.90 -2.84
C GLN A 249 15.96 15.39 -2.71
N VAL A 250 15.02 14.51 -2.36
CA VAL A 250 13.63 14.91 -2.06
C VAL A 250 13.62 15.93 -0.92
N ALA A 251 14.34 15.67 0.17
CA ALA A 251 14.45 16.60 1.30
C ALA A 251 14.99 17.97 0.86
N SER A 252 16.08 17.99 0.09
CA SER A 252 16.70 19.22 -0.42
C SER A 252 15.76 20.00 -1.36
N LYS A 253 15.04 19.28 -2.23
CA LYS A 253 14.05 19.86 -3.13
C LYS A 253 12.86 20.44 -2.34
N LEU A 254 12.37 19.72 -1.33
CA LEU A 254 11.31 20.20 -0.45
C LEU A 254 11.72 21.48 0.27
N GLU A 255 12.93 21.55 0.84
CA GLU A 255 13.44 22.77 1.47
C GLU A 255 13.42 23.96 0.48
N THR A 256 13.89 23.74 -0.75
CA THR A 256 13.89 24.75 -1.81
C THR A 256 12.47 25.22 -2.17
N ILE A 257 11.51 24.29 -2.24
CA ILE A 257 10.11 24.62 -2.50
C ILE A 257 9.54 25.44 -1.33
N LEU A 258 9.76 25.01 -0.08
CA LEU A 258 9.21 25.69 1.09
C LEU A 258 9.80 27.09 1.29
N ASP A 259 11.06 27.32 0.89
CA ASP A 259 11.71 28.65 0.97
C ASP A 259 11.07 29.69 0.03
N ARG A 260 10.54 29.25 -1.12
CA ARG A 260 9.90 30.14 -2.10
C ARG A 260 8.37 30.12 -2.04
N ALA A 261 7.77 29.08 -1.48
CA ALA A 261 6.33 28.88 -1.46
C ALA A 261 5.62 30.00 -0.69
N LYS A 262 4.66 30.66 -1.35
CA LYS A 262 3.70 31.59 -0.75
C LYS A 262 2.36 30.89 -0.61
N GLY A 263 1.59 31.20 0.42
CA GLY A 263 0.34 30.53 0.70
C GLY A 263 0.52 29.09 1.18
N ILE A 264 -0.52 28.29 0.96
CA ILE A 264 -0.57 26.91 1.44
C ILE A 264 0.34 26.00 0.62
N VAL A 265 0.94 25.01 1.25
CA VAL A 265 1.59 23.90 0.54
C VAL A 265 0.73 22.65 0.69
N ILE A 266 0.39 21.98 -0.41
CA ILE A 266 -0.24 20.66 -0.41
C ILE A 266 0.80 19.67 -0.91
N TYR A 267 1.27 18.78 -0.04
CA TYR A 267 2.13 17.67 -0.41
C TYR A 267 1.28 16.41 -0.57
N ASP A 268 1.09 15.95 -1.80
CA ASP A 268 0.28 14.77 -2.11
C ASP A 268 1.18 13.55 -2.34
N ALA A 269 1.15 12.59 -1.42
CA ALA A 269 1.97 11.39 -1.43
C ALA A 269 1.25 10.16 -0.88
N SER A 270 1.85 9.00 -1.13
CA SER A 270 1.33 7.71 -0.67
C SER A 270 1.10 7.71 0.84
N PRO A 271 -0.02 7.15 1.34
CA PRO A 271 -0.23 6.97 2.78
C PRO A 271 0.66 5.88 3.38
N ALA A 272 1.35 5.09 2.54
CA ALA A 272 2.24 4.02 2.96
C ALA A 272 3.68 4.50 3.26
N ASP A 273 4.08 5.65 2.71
CA ASP A 273 5.45 6.16 2.84
C ASP A 273 5.61 6.97 4.13
N MET A 274 6.00 6.28 5.20
CA MET A 274 6.17 6.86 6.52
C MET A 274 7.50 7.58 6.70
N ASP A 275 8.57 7.13 6.03
CA ASP A 275 9.86 7.82 6.04
C ASP A 275 9.76 9.19 5.35
N ARG A 276 8.99 9.27 4.24
CA ARG A 276 8.66 10.54 3.58
C ARG A 276 7.80 11.44 4.44
N MET A 277 6.80 10.87 5.11
CA MET A 277 5.92 11.63 6.00
C MET A 277 6.71 12.29 7.13
N ASP A 278 7.58 11.53 7.82
CA ASP A 278 8.47 12.02 8.86
C ASP A 278 9.37 13.15 8.34
N MET A 279 10.01 12.94 7.18
CA MET A 279 10.85 13.94 6.52
C MET A 279 10.10 15.24 6.24
N VAL A 280 8.89 15.15 5.65
CA VAL A 280 8.06 16.31 5.34
C VAL A 280 7.64 17.05 6.60
N ILE A 281 7.23 16.33 7.66
CA ILE A 281 6.82 16.94 8.94
C ILE A 281 7.96 17.74 9.55
N ARG A 282 9.15 17.13 9.63
CA ARG A 282 10.33 17.74 10.23
C ARG A 282 10.77 18.99 9.45
N ILE A 283 10.89 18.90 8.13
CA ILE A 283 11.31 20.02 7.27
C ILE A 283 10.27 21.15 7.32
N ALA A 284 8.97 20.83 7.23
CA ALA A 284 7.92 21.83 7.32
C ALA A 284 7.93 22.56 8.66
N SER A 285 8.09 21.83 9.77
CA SER A 285 8.17 22.41 11.12
C SER A 285 9.39 23.32 11.27
N GLN A 286 10.55 22.93 10.75
CA GLN A 286 11.77 23.75 10.74
C GLN A 286 11.60 25.04 9.93
N LYS A 287 10.82 25.00 8.84
CA LYS A 287 10.46 26.18 8.03
C LYS A 287 9.28 26.97 8.61
N GLY A 288 8.84 26.66 9.83
CA GLY A 288 7.78 27.39 10.54
C GLY A 288 6.35 27.10 10.04
N ARG A 289 6.14 26.00 9.30
CA ARG A 289 4.83 25.57 8.83
C ARG A 289 4.22 24.54 9.77
N ASN A 290 2.96 24.76 10.16
CA ASN A 290 2.16 23.76 10.87
C ASN A 290 1.64 22.72 9.89
N VAL A 291 1.82 21.44 10.23
CA VAL A 291 1.47 20.33 9.33
C VAL A 291 0.09 19.78 9.65
N LEU A 292 -0.74 19.66 8.63
CA LEU A 292 -2.01 18.96 8.68
C LEU A 292 -1.89 17.61 7.98
N ILE A 293 -2.34 16.54 8.64
CA ILE A 293 -2.35 15.18 8.09
C ILE A 293 -3.77 14.64 8.00
N ASP A 294 -4.08 13.88 6.95
CA ASP A 294 -5.40 13.26 6.84
C ASP A 294 -5.61 12.11 7.85
N ALA A 295 -6.88 11.84 8.17
CA ALA A 295 -7.24 10.83 9.17
C ALA A 295 -6.76 9.41 8.85
N LYS A 296 -6.74 9.01 7.57
CA LYS A 296 -6.29 7.66 7.19
C LYS A 296 -4.81 7.49 7.52
N LYS A 297 -3.97 8.47 7.17
CA LYS A 297 -2.55 8.46 7.52
C LYS A 297 -2.33 8.47 9.03
N ALA A 298 -3.01 9.37 9.74
CA ALA A 298 -2.89 9.45 11.20
C ALA A 298 -3.18 8.09 11.87
N TYR A 299 -4.17 7.35 11.37
CA TYR A 299 -4.47 6.00 11.87
C TYR A 299 -3.39 4.96 11.56
N LEU A 300 -2.92 4.92 10.31
CA LEU A 300 -1.87 3.99 9.90
C LEU A 300 -0.63 4.20 10.76
N VAL A 301 -0.21 5.45 10.95
CA VAL A 301 0.98 5.71 11.73
C VAL A 301 0.78 5.46 13.21
N HIS A 302 -0.37 5.83 13.77
CA HIS A 302 -0.67 5.52 15.16
C HIS A 302 -0.46 4.03 15.46
N GLY A 303 -0.93 3.15 14.56
CA GLY A 303 -0.72 1.71 14.69
C GLY A 303 0.76 1.30 14.75
N ILE A 304 1.62 1.93 13.96
CA ILE A 304 3.06 1.65 13.96
C ILE A 304 3.74 2.20 15.21
N ASN A 305 3.36 3.39 15.69
CA ASN A 305 3.91 3.96 16.91
C ASN A 305 3.63 3.11 18.17
N LEU A 306 2.56 2.31 18.17
CA LEU A 306 2.29 1.35 19.24
C LEU A 306 3.32 0.21 19.31
N LEU A 307 4.06 -0.06 18.22
CA LEU A 307 5.12 -1.07 18.16
C LEU A 307 6.43 -0.64 18.84
N SER A 308 6.36 0.26 19.83
CA SER A 308 7.42 0.78 20.70
C SER A 308 8.82 0.19 20.45
N GLY A 309 9.67 0.96 19.77
CA GLY A 309 11.08 0.61 19.52
C GLY A 309 11.37 -0.08 18.18
N LEU A 310 10.36 -0.55 17.45
CA LEU A 310 10.56 -1.14 16.11
C LEU A 310 10.76 -0.09 15.00
N TYR A 311 10.36 1.16 15.23
CA TYR A 311 10.54 2.25 14.27
C TYR A 311 10.76 3.59 15.01
N PRO A 312 11.91 3.75 15.70
CA PRO A 312 12.14 4.80 16.69
C PRO A 312 12.31 6.21 16.09
N GLU A 313 12.60 6.30 14.79
CA GLU A 313 12.82 7.58 14.10
C GLU A 313 11.54 8.33 13.75
N LEU A 314 10.39 7.65 13.76
CA LEU A 314 9.12 8.29 13.43
C LEU A 314 8.74 9.21 14.58
N GLU A 315 8.81 10.53 14.34
CA GLU A 315 8.47 11.51 15.35
C GLU A 315 7.08 11.20 15.92
N LYS A 316 6.95 11.30 17.26
CA LYS A 316 5.65 11.31 17.90
C LYS A 316 4.90 12.51 17.33
N PHE A 317 3.69 12.29 16.81
CA PHE A 317 2.85 13.25 16.07
C PHE A 317 2.41 14.50 16.85
N ASP A 318 3.13 14.84 17.92
CA ASP A 318 2.85 15.92 18.85
C ASP A 318 2.81 17.30 18.16
N ASN A 319 3.41 17.42 16.97
CA ASN A 319 3.49 18.65 16.18
C ASN A 319 2.52 18.72 14.98
N CYS A 320 1.69 17.69 14.76
CA CYS A 320 0.73 17.66 13.65
C CYS A 320 -0.67 18.11 14.06
N SER A 321 -1.50 18.50 13.09
CA SER A 321 -2.95 18.69 13.23
C SER A 321 -3.72 17.73 12.33
N LEU A 322 -4.91 17.29 12.76
CA LEU A 322 -5.69 16.28 12.04
C LEU A 322 -6.67 16.97 11.08
N LEU A 323 -6.60 16.60 9.80
CA LEU A 323 -7.53 17.02 8.75
C LEU A 323 -8.60 15.93 8.53
N LEU A 324 -9.85 16.25 8.87
CA LEU A 324 -10.98 15.34 8.67
C LEU A 324 -11.67 15.53 7.33
N SER A 325 -12.18 14.43 6.77
CA SER A 325 -12.92 14.45 5.50
C SER A 325 -14.35 14.99 5.66
N ARG A 326 -14.91 15.61 4.62
CA ARG A 326 -16.34 15.96 4.53
C ARG A 326 -17.10 14.73 4.04
N LYS A 327 -18.19 14.39 4.71
CA LYS A 327 -19.20 13.45 4.18
C LYS A 327 -20.60 14.00 4.44
N LYS A 328 -21.52 13.74 3.52
CA LYS A 328 -22.95 13.98 3.72
C LYS A 328 -23.44 12.95 4.75
N GLU A 329 -23.98 13.41 5.87
CA GLU A 329 -24.55 12.50 6.87
C GLU A 329 -25.89 11.94 6.36
N ARG A 330 -26.09 10.62 6.46
CA ARG A 330 -27.45 10.07 6.48
C ARG A 330 -27.98 10.33 7.88
N MET A 331 -29.06 11.11 8.01
CA MET A 331 -29.67 11.29 9.33
C MET A 331 -29.96 9.92 9.95
N PRO A 332 -29.65 9.72 11.24
CA PRO A 332 -30.10 8.52 11.93
C PRO A 332 -31.62 8.44 11.75
N LYS A 333 -32.13 7.26 11.35
CA LYS A 333 -33.58 7.01 11.37
C LYS A 333 -34.06 7.45 12.75
N SER A 334 -35.02 8.37 12.79
CA SER A 334 -35.54 8.86 14.07
C SER A 334 -35.83 7.65 14.94
N GLU A 335 -35.14 7.50 16.06
CA GLU A 335 -35.55 6.55 17.08
C GLU A 335 -36.98 6.95 17.45
N THR A 336 -37.95 6.21 16.93
CA THR A 336 -39.31 6.30 17.41
C THR A 336 -39.24 5.98 18.89
N THR A 337 -39.61 6.96 19.71
CA THR A 337 -39.80 6.93 21.16
C THR A 337 -38.61 7.31 22.04
N SER A 338 -38.44 8.62 22.26
CA SER A 338 -38.15 9.09 23.62
C SER A 338 -39.00 10.32 23.93
N LYS A 339 -39.73 10.27 25.05
CA LYS A 339 -40.66 11.30 25.51
C LYS A 339 -39.94 12.65 25.69
N PRO A 340 -40.62 13.79 25.42
CA PRO A 340 -40.01 15.11 25.58
C PRO A 340 -39.62 15.36 27.04
N ARG A 341 -38.34 15.64 27.29
CA ARG A 341 -37.87 16.16 28.59
C ARG A 341 -38.37 17.60 28.72
N LYS A 342 -39.06 17.91 29.83
CA LYS A 342 -39.48 19.27 30.19
C LYS A 342 -38.27 20.17 30.39
N GLY A 343 -38.30 21.35 29.78
CA GLY A 343 -37.22 22.35 29.82
C GLY A 343 -36.50 22.46 28.48
N THR A 344 -37.21 22.73 27.40
CA THR A 344 -36.62 22.94 26.08
C THR A 344 -36.38 24.41 25.84
N ASP A 345 -35.10 24.74 25.65
CA ASP A 345 -34.63 26.03 25.14
C ASP A 345 -35.39 26.40 23.83
N PRO A 346 -36.10 27.54 23.78
CA PRO A 346 -36.84 27.98 22.60
C PRO A 346 -35.99 28.05 21.32
N GLU A 347 -34.70 28.37 21.45
CA GLU A 347 -33.78 28.46 20.31
C GLU A 347 -33.43 27.06 19.77
N LYS A 348 -33.45 26.06 20.65
CA LYS A 348 -33.21 24.66 20.34
C LYS A 348 -34.43 23.98 19.70
N GLU A 349 -35.63 24.36 20.07
CA GLU A 349 -36.87 23.92 19.40
C GLU A 349 -37.07 24.65 18.07
N ALA A 350 -36.79 25.95 17.98
CA ALA A 350 -36.78 26.69 16.71
C ALA A 350 -35.79 26.09 15.70
N ARG A 351 -34.60 25.64 16.17
CA ARG A 351 -33.66 24.88 15.33
C ARG A 351 -34.19 23.52 14.89
N LYS A 352 -34.93 22.80 15.74
CA LYS A 352 -35.54 21.51 15.37
C LYS A 352 -36.68 21.68 14.38
N ASP A 353 -37.48 22.73 14.55
CA ASP A 353 -38.59 23.04 13.64
C ASP A 353 -38.07 23.55 12.29
N ALA A 354 -37.04 24.40 12.28
CA ALA A 354 -36.33 24.77 11.05
C ALA A 354 -35.66 23.57 10.35
N LEU A 355 -35.15 22.59 11.12
CA LEU A 355 -34.66 21.33 10.55
C LEU A 355 -35.82 20.45 10.04
N ARG A 356 -37.02 20.48 10.63
CA ARG A 356 -38.17 19.71 10.13
C ARG A 356 -38.77 20.31 8.85
N GLU A 357 -38.71 21.62 8.71
CA GLU A 357 -39.24 22.36 7.55
C GLU A 357 -38.24 22.47 6.39
N ALA A 358 -36.95 22.21 6.63
CA ALA A 358 -35.96 22.16 5.57
C ALA A 358 -36.22 20.97 4.64
N ASP A 359 -36.47 21.25 3.36
CA ASP A 359 -36.56 20.22 2.32
C ASP A 359 -35.18 19.62 2.06
N PHE A 360 -34.79 18.61 2.85
CA PHE A 360 -33.49 17.95 2.70
C PHE A 360 -33.35 17.08 1.44
N ASN A 361 -34.41 16.98 0.62
CA ASN A 361 -34.31 16.46 -0.74
C ASN A 361 -33.86 17.54 -1.73
N ASN A 362 -33.78 18.80 -1.31
CA ASN A 362 -33.13 19.86 -2.07
C ASN A 362 -31.62 19.55 -2.18
N PRO A 363 -31.10 19.31 -3.40
CA PRO A 363 -29.69 19.02 -3.63
C PRO A 363 -28.75 20.16 -3.20
N ASP A 364 -29.26 21.39 -3.01
CA ASP A 364 -28.50 22.56 -2.57
C ASP A 364 -28.41 22.70 -1.04
N ILE A 365 -29.13 21.88 -0.26
CA ILE A 365 -29.04 21.88 1.21
C ILE A 365 -27.94 20.90 1.65
N TYR A 366 -26.76 21.45 1.91
CA TYR A 366 -25.62 20.73 2.49
C TYR A 366 -25.66 20.80 4.03
N ILE A 367 -25.75 19.64 4.67
CA ILE A 367 -25.57 19.50 6.12
C ILE A 367 -24.18 18.96 6.37
N GLU A 368 -23.37 19.70 7.12
CA GLU A 368 -22.12 19.19 7.67
C GLU A 368 -22.42 18.21 8.79
N THR A 369 -21.67 17.11 8.84
CA THR A 369 -21.81 16.06 9.85
C THR A 369 -21.81 16.63 11.28
N LYS A 370 -22.21 15.87 12.29
CA LYS A 370 -21.76 16.10 13.68
C LYS A 370 -20.81 15.00 14.13
N TYR A 371 -20.20 15.19 15.31
CA TYR A 371 -19.26 14.29 16.00
C TYR A 371 -19.61 12.78 15.92
N ASN A 372 -20.90 12.44 15.75
CA ASN A 372 -21.41 11.06 15.77
C ASN A 372 -21.48 10.36 14.40
N GLY A 373 -21.24 11.05 13.27
CA GLY A 373 -21.34 10.49 11.91
C GLY A 373 -20.01 9.99 11.31
N ARG A 374 -18.96 9.83 12.13
CA ARG A 374 -17.62 9.40 11.70
C ARG A 374 -17.58 7.94 11.28
N MET A 375 -16.66 7.59 10.39
CA MET A 375 -16.34 6.16 10.14
C MET A 375 -15.80 5.53 11.42
N THR A 376 -15.96 4.21 11.57
CA THR A 376 -15.51 3.47 12.77
C THR A 376 -14.04 3.78 13.07
N PHE A 377 -13.15 3.73 12.08
CA PHE A 377 -11.75 4.05 12.29
C PHE A 377 -11.51 5.53 12.68
N GLU A 378 -12.27 6.49 12.12
CA GLU A 378 -12.15 7.91 12.51
C GLU A 378 -12.62 8.12 13.95
N LYS A 379 -13.59 7.33 14.42
CA LYS A 379 -13.99 7.28 15.83
C LYS A 379 -12.88 6.66 16.69
N ASP A 380 -12.30 5.56 16.26
CA ASP A 380 -11.23 4.87 16.99
C ASP A 380 -9.98 5.74 17.14
N ILE A 381 -9.55 6.42 16.06
CA ILE A 381 -8.49 7.45 16.11
C ILE A 381 -8.78 8.48 17.19
N MET A 382 -10.03 8.92 17.27
CA MET A 382 -10.43 10.01 18.14
C MET A 382 -10.48 9.59 19.60
N THR A 383 -10.95 8.37 19.89
CA THR A 383 -10.84 7.76 21.23
C THR A 383 -9.38 7.58 21.63
N VAL A 384 -8.54 7.09 20.72
CA VAL A 384 -7.10 6.99 20.92
C VAL A 384 -6.49 8.36 21.27
N PHE A 385 -6.83 9.42 20.54
CA PHE A 385 -6.35 10.78 20.82
C PHE A 385 -6.85 11.35 22.16
N GLU A 386 -8.01 10.92 22.65
CA GLU A 386 -8.54 11.27 23.98
C GLU A 386 -7.80 10.56 25.13
N GLU A 387 -7.17 9.40 24.88
CA GLU A 387 -6.44 8.60 25.87
C GLU A 387 -4.94 8.94 25.99
N PHE A 388 -4.38 9.79 25.10
CA PHE A 388 -2.98 10.21 25.24
C PHE A 388 -2.77 11.01 26.53
N PRO A 389 -1.68 10.75 27.28
CA PRO A 389 -1.36 11.50 28.49
C PRO A 389 -1.25 13.00 28.18
N ASN A 390 -1.65 13.83 29.16
CA ASN A 390 -1.86 15.29 29.15
C ASN A 390 -0.78 16.21 28.52
N ASN A 391 0.27 15.66 27.92
CA ASN A 391 1.32 16.38 27.21
C ASN A 391 1.27 16.23 25.67
N CYS A 392 0.41 15.36 25.12
CA CYS A 392 0.09 15.42 23.70
C CYS A 392 -0.99 16.48 23.48
N ILE A 393 -0.60 17.61 22.91
CA ILE A 393 -1.57 18.62 22.45
C ILE A 393 -2.43 17.90 21.40
N LEU A 394 -3.74 17.74 21.69
CA LEU A 394 -4.70 17.25 20.71
C LEU A 394 -4.41 17.95 19.38
N PRO A 395 -4.08 17.24 18.29
CA PRO A 395 -3.91 17.84 16.99
C PRO A 395 -5.19 18.62 16.72
N ARG A 396 -5.12 19.97 16.67
CA ARG A 396 -6.29 20.84 16.57
C ARG A 396 -7.16 20.33 15.43
N ILE A 397 -8.31 19.72 15.75
CA ILE A 397 -9.15 19.04 14.77
C ILE A 397 -9.63 20.08 13.77
N VAL A 398 -9.23 19.95 12.50
CA VAL A 398 -9.62 20.86 11.43
C VAL A 398 -10.95 20.41 10.84
N TRP A 399 -12.03 21.02 11.32
CA TRP A 399 -13.40 20.67 10.93
C TRP A 399 -14.36 21.88 10.98
N GLY A 400 -15.21 22.03 9.94
CA GLY A 400 -16.26 23.05 9.83
C GLY A 400 -15.85 24.42 9.24
N PRO A 401 -16.84 25.31 8.93
CA PRO A 401 -16.65 26.55 8.17
C PRO A 401 -15.71 27.54 8.84
N ALA A 402 -15.83 27.70 10.16
CA ALA A 402 -14.96 28.59 10.93
C ALA A 402 -13.47 28.20 10.85
N LEU A 403 -13.18 26.92 10.58
CA LEU A 403 -11.83 26.42 10.48
C LEU A 403 -11.33 26.43 9.02
N ARG A 404 -12.22 26.32 8.02
CA ARG A 404 -11.90 26.68 6.63
C ARG A 404 -11.48 28.14 6.54
N ASP A 405 -12.21 29.03 7.19
CA ASP A 405 -11.83 30.44 7.26
C ASP A 405 -10.46 30.63 7.92
N LYS A 406 -10.12 29.80 8.93
CA LYS A 406 -8.79 29.82 9.56
C LYS A 406 -7.70 29.29 8.63
N ILE A 407 -7.94 28.20 7.88
CA ILE A 407 -7.00 27.75 6.84
C ILE A 407 -6.81 28.88 5.85
N ILE A 408 -7.89 29.45 5.31
CA ILE A 408 -7.87 30.50 4.30
C ILE A 408 -7.14 31.76 4.81
N LYS A 409 -7.30 32.12 6.09
CA LYS A 409 -6.64 33.29 6.70
C LYS A 409 -5.17 33.06 7.08
N ASN A 410 -4.73 31.82 7.26
CA ASN A 410 -3.38 31.50 7.77
C ASN A 410 -2.58 30.61 6.80
N GLN A 411 -2.92 30.60 5.51
CA GLN A 411 -2.38 29.66 4.51
C GLN A 411 -0.85 29.65 4.45
N ASP A 412 -0.21 30.81 4.62
CA ASP A 412 1.25 30.98 4.54
C ASP A 412 2.02 30.10 5.55
N ASN A 413 1.40 29.75 6.67
CA ASN A 413 2.03 28.98 7.74
C ASN A 413 1.59 27.52 7.75
N LEU A 414 0.94 27.02 6.69
CA LEU A 414 0.35 25.68 6.67
C LEU A 414 0.97 24.81 5.57
N LEU A 415 1.09 23.52 5.88
CA LEU A 415 1.33 22.45 4.93
C LEU A 415 0.30 21.34 5.16
N ILE A 416 -0.37 20.88 4.10
CA ILE A 416 -1.24 19.70 4.14
C ILE A 416 -0.47 18.52 3.53
N TYR A 417 -0.21 17.48 4.32
CA TYR A 417 0.28 16.19 3.83
C TYR A 417 -0.91 15.25 3.65
N THR A 418 -1.20 14.88 2.40
CA THR A 418 -2.41 14.13 2.01
C THR A 418 -2.08 13.05 0.98
N SER A 419 -3.02 12.15 0.73
CA SER A 419 -2.97 11.17 -0.38
C SER A 419 -4.05 11.44 -1.43
N MET A 420 -4.88 12.45 -1.17
CA MET A 420 -6.02 12.86 -1.98
C MET A 420 -6.01 14.38 -2.11
N GLY A 421 -5.01 14.92 -2.80
CA GLY A 421 -4.85 16.36 -3.04
C GLY A 421 -6.12 17.06 -3.53
N PRO A 422 -6.80 16.55 -4.58
CA PRO A 422 -8.07 17.11 -5.05
C PRO A 422 -9.16 17.18 -3.98
N LEU A 423 -9.26 16.16 -3.14
CA LEU A 423 -10.23 16.15 -2.04
C LEU A 423 -9.90 17.23 -1.01
N SER A 424 -8.63 17.40 -0.66
CA SER A 424 -8.17 18.45 0.26
C SER A 424 -8.47 19.86 -0.30
N MET A 425 -8.23 20.10 -1.59
CA MET A 425 -8.57 21.37 -2.25
C MET A 425 -10.08 21.62 -2.22
N MET A 426 -10.87 20.61 -2.60
CA MET A 426 -12.32 20.68 -2.59
C MET A 426 -12.87 20.97 -1.19
N HIS A 427 -12.26 20.37 -0.15
CA HIS A 427 -12.63 20.54 1.26
C HIS A 427 -12.34 21.93 1.80
N ALA A 428 -11.21 22.53 1.44
CA ALA A 428 -10.87 23.89 1.85
C ALA A 428 -11.75 24.95 1.18
N GLY A 429 -12.14 24.74 -0.09
CA GLY A 429 -13.02 25.63 -0.84
C GLY A 429 -12.29 26.77 -1.56
N LYS A 430 -13.05 27.56 -2.35
CA LYS A 430 -12.50 28.65 -3.18
C LYS A 430 -11.75 29.66 -2.30
N GLY A 431 -10.50 29.96 -2.64
CA GLY A 431 -9.65 30.90 -1.92
C GLY A 431 -8.30 30.33 -1.46
N LEU A 432 -8.08 29.02 -1.59
CA LEU A 432 -6.73 28.48 -1.50
C LEU A 432 -5.85 29.03 -2.62
N LYS A 433 -4.62 29.40 -2.28
CA LYS A 433 -3.55 29.73 -3.21
C LYS A 433 -2.24 29.21 -2.63
N GLY A 434 -1.35 28.74 -3.48
CA GLY A 434 -0.01 28.35 -3.09
C GLY A 434 0.54 27.24 -3.98
N THR A 435 1.26 26.29 -3.38
CA THR A 435 2.02 25.28 -4.11
C THR A 435 1.44 23.89 -3.87
N TYR A 436 1.23 23.16 -4.95
CA TYR A 436 0.89 21.75 -4.95
C TYR A 436 2.15 20.94 -5.30
N ILE A 437 2.59 20.10 -4.38
CA ILE A 437 3.74 19.22 -4.57
C ILE A 437 3.22 17.82 -4.88
N TYR A 438 3.47 17.36 -6.10
CA TYR A 438 3.22 15.99 -6.52
C TYR A 438 4.36 15.09 -6.01
N GLY A 439 4.08 14.31 -4.98
CA GLY A 439 5.02 13.41 -4.30
C GLY A 439 4.81 11.93 -4.64
N LYS A 440 4.16 11.64 -5.76
CA LYS A 440 3.84 10.29 -6.26
C LYS A 440 4.64 10.00 -7.54
N ALA A 441 4.65 8.73 -7.96
CA ALA A 441 5.17 8.34 -9.26
C ALA A 441 4.37 9.03 -10.38
N GLU A 442 5.05 9.34 -11.48
CA GLU A 442 4.41 9.91 -12.65
C GLU A 442 3.45 8.92 -13.32
N PRO A 443 2.46 9.42 -14.07
CA PRO A 443 1.60 8.57 -14.87
C PRO A 443 2.41 7.79 -15.90
N PHE A 444 2.36 6.47 -15.79
CA PHE A 444 3.04 5.59 -16.74
C PHE A 444 2.05 4.81 -17.62
N ASN A 445 0.74 4.95 -17.41
CA ASN A 445 -0.27 4.36 -18.29
C ASN A 445 -1.43 5.34 -18.57
N GLU A 446 -2.26 5.01 -19.55
CA GLU A 446 -3.35 5.88 -20.03
C GLU A 446 -4.33 6.28 -18.91
N GLU A 447 -4.70 5.35 -18.02
CA GLU A 447 -5.63 5.64 -16.92
C GLU A 447 -5.04 6.64 -15.91
N MET A 448 -3.75 6.46 -15.59
CA MET A 448 -3.02 7.38 -14.73
C MET A 448 -2.87 8.75 -15.40
N GLU A 449 -2.63 8.81 -16.71
CA GLU A 449 -2.56 10.08 -17.44
C GLU A 449 -3.90 10.82 -17.37
N ILE A 450 -5.01 10.12 -17.57
CA ILE A 450 -6.35 10.69 -17.42
C ILE A 450 -6.55 11.21 -16.00
N SER A 451 -6.11 10.46 -14.99
CA SER A 451 -6.20 10.85 -13.58
C SER A 451 -5.33 12.07 -13.26
N PHE A 452 -4.15 12.16 -13.86
CA PHE A 452 -3.25 13.30 -13.73
C PHE A 452 -3.79 14.55 -14.42
N ARG A 453 -4.33 14.43 -15.64
CA ARG A 453 -5.04 15.53 -16.32
C ARG A 453 -6.21 16.06 -15.48
N LYS A 454 -6.95 15.18 -14.79
CA LYS A 454 -7.99 15.60 -13.84
C LYS A 454 -7.38 16.38 -12.66
N LEU A 455 -6.23 15.97 -12.14
CA LEU A 455 -5.51 16.70 -11.10
C LEU A 455 -5.02 18.07 -11.58
N GLU A 456 -4.46 18.19 -12.78
CA GLU A 456 -4.05 19.47 -13.37
C GLU A 456 -5.23 20.46 -13.44
N ASN A 457 -6.40 20.00 -13.89
CA ASN A 457 -7.61 20.81 -13.88
C ASN A 457 -7.97 21.33 -12.47
N TRP A 458 -7.74 20.54 -11.42
CA TRP A 458 -7.93 21.00 -10.04
C TRP A 458 -6.88 22.04 -9.63
N ILE A 459 -5.62 21.83 -9.98
CA ILE A 459 -4.53 22.78 -9.69
C ILE A 459 -4.81 24.13 -10.37
N ASP A 460 -5.22 24.11 -11.63
CA ASP A 460 -5.55 25.29 -12.42
C ASP A 460 -6.79 26.01 -11.88
N LEU A 461 -7.83 25.27 -11.50
CA LEU A 461 -9.05 25.85 -10.90
C LEU A 461 -8.76 26.67 -9.64
N PHE A 462 -7.72 26.30 -8.89
CA PHE A 462 -7.28 26.99 -7.69
C PHE A 462 -6.10 27.95 -7.93
N GLY A 463 -5.52 27.97 -9.14
CA GLY A 463 -4.37 28.80 -9.50
C GLY A 463 -3.14 28.49 -8.64
N MET A 464 -2.89 27.21 -8.37
CA MET A 464 -1.74 26.75 -7.59
C MET A 464 -0.52 26.48 -8.49
N GLU A 465 0.68 26.66 -7.97
CA GLU A 465 1.92 26.25 -8.64
C GLU A 465 2.13 24.74 -8.45
N LEU A 466 2.42 24.01 -9.53
CA LEU A 466 2.78 22.59 -9.46
C LEU A 466 4.30 22.42 -9.33
N ASP A 467 4.73 21.63 -8.34
CA ASP A 467 6.10 21.18 -8.12
C ASP A 467 6.14 19.66 -7.97
N TYR A 468 7.34 19.08 -8.12
CA TYR A 468 7.58 17.65 -7.96
C TYR A 468 8.63 17.42 -6.86
N ALA A 469 8.35 16.46 -5.99
CA ALA A 469 9.28 16.00 -4.97
C ALA A 469 9.00 14.52 -4.68
N HIS A 470 9.49 13.65 -5.56
CA HIS A 470 9.28 12.21 -5.48
C HIS A 470 10.60 11.46 -5.73
N THR A 471 10.72 10.25 -5.19
CA THR A 471 11.73 9.26 -5.58
C THR A 471 11.07 7.90 -5.46
N SER A 472 11.46 6.95 -6.32
CA SER A 472 10.84 5.62 -6.40
C SER A 472 11.11 4.78 -5.14
N GLY A 473 10.25 3.78 -4.92
CA GLY A 473 10.46 2.74 -3.92
C GLY A 473 11.41 1.63 -4.40
N HIS A 474 11.67 1.53 -5.70
CA HIS A 474 12.35 0.39 -6.32
C HIS A 474 13.78 0.73 -6.75
N ALA A 475 14.67 -0.25 -6.65
CA ALA A 475 16.06 -0.12 -7.04
C ALA A 475 16.18 0.21 -8.53
N ASN A 476 16.93 1.27 -8.86
CA ASN A 476 17.24 1.58 -10.25
C ASN A 476 18.24 0.55 -10.83
N ARG A 477 18.42 0.55 -12.15
CA ARG A 477 19.36 -0.33 -12.85
C ARG A 477 20.76 -0.41 -12.21
N ARG A 478 21.37 0.70 -11.81
CA ARG A 478 22.71 0.70 -11.20
C ARG A 478 22.72 0.02 -9.83
N ASP A 479 21.68 0.25 -9.03
CA ASP A 479 21.50 -0.39 -7.74
C ASP A 479 21.26 -1.92 -7.92
N LEU A 480 20.44 -2.31 -8.90
CA LEU A 480 20.21 -3.73 -9.25
C LEU A 480 21.49 -4.42 -9.73
N GLU A 481 22.26 -3.78 -10.62
CA GLU A 481 23.57 -4.25 -11.06
C GLU A 481 24.51 -4.45 -9.87
N TYR A 482 24.55 -3.51 -8.92
CA TYR A 482 25.34 -3.64 -7.70
C TYR A 482 24.88 -4.81 -6.83
N ILE A 483 23.57 -4.89 -6.53
CA ILE A 483 22.97 -5.92 -5.66
C ILE A 483 23.27 -7.31 -6.21
N VAL A 484 22.93 -7.55 -7.47
CA VAL A 484 23.06 -8.87 -8.10
C VAL A 484 24.53 -9.28 -8.19
N ASN A 485 25.43 -8.38 -8.63
CA ASN A 485 26.85 -8.70 -8.75
C ASN A 485 27.52 -8.90 -7.38
N LYS A 486 27.05 -8.22 -6.33
CA LYS A 486 27.56 -8.38 -4.98
C LYS A 486 27.11 -9.69 -4.35
N ILE A 487 25.83 -10.04 -4.49
CA ILE A 487 25.29 -11.32 -4.00
C ILE A 487 25.90 -12.50 -4.77
N ALA A 488 26.10 -12.33 -6.08
CA ALA A 488 26.64 -13.35 -6.99
C ALA A 488 25.93 -14.72 -6.87
N PRO A 489 24.60 -14.78 -7.02
CA PRO A 489 23.86 -16.04 -6.96
C PRO A 489 24.23 -16.95 -8.14
N ARG A 490 24.21 -18.28 -7.98
CA ARG A 490 24.52 -19.18 -9.11
C ARG A 490 23.57 -18.93 -10.30
N TRP A 491 22.29 -18.74 -10.02
CA TRP A 491 21.25 -18.38 -10.99
C TRP A 491 20.43 -17.19 -10.50
N LEU A 492 20.14 -16.26 -11.42
CA LEU A 492 19.30 -15.11 -11.16
C LEU A 492 17.95 -15.30 -11.84
N LEU A 493 16.87 -15.08 -11.12
CA LEU A 493 15.50 -15.12 -11.63
C LEU A 493 14.92 -13.72 -11.46
N PRO A 494 15.00 -12.87 -12.51
CA PRO A 494 14.27 -11.61 -12.51
C PRO A 494 12.78 -11.87 -12.35
N ILE A 495 12.13 -11.05 -11.53
CA ILE A 495 10.68 -11.02 -11.29
C ILE A 495 10.27 -9.56 -11.13
N HIS A 496 8.96 -9.30 -11.03
CA HIS A 496 8.40 -7.97 -10.81
C HIS A 496 8.91 -6.96 -11.85
N THR A 497 8.90 -7.37 -13.12
CA THR A 497 9.42 -6.61 -14.25
C THR A 497 8.79 -7.08 -15.55
N CYS A 498 8.57 -6.14 -16.47
CA CYS A 498 8.23 -6.43 -17.86
C CYS A 498 9.47 -6.71 -18.73
N HIS A 499 10.68 -6.45 -18.19
CA HIS A 499 11.93 -6.36 -18.96
C HIS A 499 13.00 -7.31 -18.43
N ALA A 500 12.62 -8.54 -18.05
CA ALA A 500 13.52 -9.52 -17.47
C ALA A 500 14.77 -9.81 -18.33
N GLY A 501 14.67 -9.72 -19.66
CA GLY A 501 15.79 -9.89 -20.58
C GLY A 501 16.89 -8.82 -20.48
N ILE A 502 16.65 -7.67 -19.85
CA ILE A 502 17.70 -6.66 -19.64
C ILE A 502 18.77 -7.17 -18.66
N PHE A 503 18.41 -8.06 -17.74
CA PHE A 503 19.37 -8.68 -16.83
C PHE A 503 20.47 -9.46 -17.56
N ASP A 504 20.20 -9.98 -18.77
CA ASP A 504 21.20 -10.68 -19.59
C ASP A 504 22.39 -9.77 -19.96
N GLN A 505 22.21 -8.45 -19.92
CA GLN A 505 23.25 -7.46 -20.24
C GLN A 505 24.32 -7.36 -19.15
N PHE A 506 23.99 -7.71 -17.90
CA PHE A 506 24.91 -7.57 -16.76
C PHE A 506 25.00 -8.81 -15.87
N TYR A 507 24.19 -9.85 -16.11
CA TYR A 507 24.26 -11.11 -15.38
C TYR A 507 24.04 -12.33 -16.27
N LYS A 508 25.12 -13.07 -16.53
CA LYS A 508 25.14 -14.17 -17.52
C LYS A 508 24.19 -15.34 -17.21
N SER A 509 23.95 -15.64 -15.93
CA SER A 509 23.08 -16.74 -15.49
C SER A 509 21.68 -16.25 -15.07
N ALA A 510 21.22 -15.15 -15.66
CA ALA A 510 19.82 -14.74 -15.59
C ALA A 510 18.94 -15.76 -16.33
N CYS A 511 17.77 -16.04 -15.76
CA CYS A 511 16.80 -16.99 -16.26
C CYS A 511 15.41 -16.38 -16.12
N HIS A 512 14.72 -16.24 -17.25
CA HIS A 512 13.38 -15.65 -17.33
C HIS A 512 12.47 -16.51 -18.19
N TRP A 513 11.19 -16.55 -17.81
CA TRP A 513 10.14 -17.35 -18.45
C TRP A 513 8.83 -16.56 -18.43
N PRO A 514 7.87 -16.87 -19.33
CA PRO A 514 6.54 -16.26 -19.25
C PRO A 514 5.82 -16.63 -17.95
N ASN A 515 4.83 -15.81 -17.59
CA ASN A 515 3.88 -16.11 -16.54
C ASN A 515 3.25 -17.50 -16.74
N ARG A 516 2.90 -18.20 -15.65
CA ARG A 516 2.40 -19.60 -15.65
C ARG A 516 3.42 -20.67 -16.02
N ALA A 517 4.68 -20.33 -16.24
CA ALA A 517 5.73 -21.31 -16.40
C ALA A 517 5.92 -22.16 -15.14
N LYS A 518 6.16 -23.46 -15.35
CA LYS A 518 6.59 -24.40 -14.30
C LYS A 518 8.04 -24.78 -14.52
N VAL A 519 8.84 -24.67 -13.47
CA VAL A 519 10.29 -24.86 -13.52
C VAL A 519 10.71 -25.81 -12.39
N GLU A 520 11.64 -26.69 -12.69
CA GLU A 520 12.36 -27.46 -11.68
C GLU A 520 13.66 -26.74 -11.32
N LEU A 521 13.88 -26.46 -10.04
CA LEU A 521 15.14 -25.93 -9.54
C LEU A 521 16.01 -27.09 -9.03
N THR A 522 17.22 -27.18 -9.58
CA THR A 522 18.22 -28.19 -9.18
C THR A 522 19.54 -27.52 -8.87
N LYS A 523 20.51 -28.25 -8.29
CA LYS A 523 21.86 -27.70 -8.15
C LYS A 523 22.47 -27.40 -9.52
N ASP A 524 22.17 -28.16 -10.56
CA ASP A 524 22.79 -27.98 -11.88
C ASP A 524 22.21 -26.81 -12.68
N GLY A 525 21.01 -26.37 -12.33
CA GLY A 525 20.31 -25.24 -12.94
C GLY A 525 18.81 -25.45 -13.04
N PRO A 526 18.08 -24.39 -13.45
CA PRO A 526 16.65 -24.48 -13.65
C PRO A 526 16.33 -25.28 -14.91
N LYS A 527 15.26 -26.07 -14.88
CA LYS A 527 14.73 -26.84 -16.02
C LYS A 527 13.28 -26.49 -16.24
N LEU A 528 12.95 -25.96 -17.41
CA LEU A 528 11.55 -25.68 -17.77
C LEU A 528 10.79 -27.00 -17.93
N ILE A 529 9.70 -27.16 -17.18
CA ILE A 529 8.79 -28.32 -17.24
C ILE A 529 7.65 -28.02 -18.20
N GLU A 530 7.06 -26.84 -18.07
CA GLU A 530 5.91 -26.39 -18.86
C GLU A 530 6.12 -24.92 -19.18
N SER A 531 6.23 -24.58 -20.47
CA SER A 531 6.17 -23.19 -20.92
C SER A 531 4.79 -22.67 -20.61
N GLY A 532 4.69 -21.58 -19.84
CA GLY A 532 3.42 -20.90 -19.61
C GLY A 532 2.72 -20.48 -20.91
N ILE A 533 1.50 -19.96 -20.80
CA ILE A 533 0.70 -19.48 -21.93
C ILE A 533 1.17 -18.09 -22.32
#